data_AF-A0A8W8IZS6-F1
#
_entry.id   AF-A0A8W8IZS6-F1
#
_cell.length_a   1.000
_cell.length_b   1.000
_cell.length_c   1.000
_cell.angle_alpha   90.00
_cell.angle_beta   90.00
_cell.angle_gamma   90.00
#
_symmetry.space_group_name_H-M   'P 1'
#
loop_
_entity.id
_entity.type
_entity.pdbx_description
1 polymer ?
#
loop_
_entity_poly.entity_id
_entity_poly.type
_entity_poly.pdbx_seq_one_letter_code
_entity_poly.pdbx_strand_id
1 'polypeptide(L)'
;MERLLIDRGLQHLLTASLLVIWEIISDASRNIISLMKSEPYKHLQHSLDIWHKAKKLTISLSDIAKKPGCRGLLQWIRPIVNHFWWCCSTCKGSVERLLKRWMGILYHIINKHVWAGGRMLVTNRDWSGSMKFYTNCRQT
;
A
#
# COMPACT_ATOMS: atom_id res chain seq x y z
N MET A 1 -16.88 16.17 9.70
CA MET A 1 -16.15 17.41 9.37
C MET A 1 -15.14 17.17 8.26
N GLU A 2 -14.15 16.28 8.44
CA GLU A 2 -13.13 15.93 7.42
C GLU A 2 -13.70 15.64 6.02
N ARG A 3 -14.68 14.72 5.92
CA ARG A 3 -15.34 14.36 4.65
C ARG A 3 -15.92 15.59 3.92
N LEU A 4 -16.56 16.51 4.65
CA LEU A 4 -17.19 17.69 4.09
C LEU A 4 -16.16 18.69 3.54
N LEU A 5 -15.03 18.84 4.25
CA LEU A 5 -13.96 19.73 3.81
C LEU A 5 -13.28 19.21 2.55
N ILE A 6 -12.99 17.90 2.50
CA ILE A 6 -12.42 17.25 1.31
C ILE A 6 -13.39 17.33 0.12
N ASP A 7 -14.67 17.04 0.35
CA ASP A 7 -15.70 17.13 -0.69
C ASP A 7 -15.78 18.54 -1.31
N ARG A 8 -15.85 19.59 -0.47
CA ARG A 8 -15.86 20.98 -0.96
C ARG A 8 -14.58 21.36 -1.68
N GLY A 9 -13.42 20.96 -1.17
CA GLY A 9 -12.13 21.22 -1.81
C GLY A 9 -12.02 20.56 -3.17
N LEU A 10 -12.41 19.28 -3.28
CA LEU A 10 -12.39 18.55 -4.54
C LEU A 10 -13.41 19.10 -5.54
N GLN A 11 -14.63 19.45 -5.11
CA GLN A 11 -15.61 20.12 -5.98
C GLN A 11 -15.06 21.42 -6.55
N HIS A 12 -14.40 22.23 -5.72
CA HIS A 12 -13.80 23.48 -6.17
C HIS A 12 -12.71 23.21 -7.22
N LEU A 13 -11.82 22.25 -6.98
CA LEU A 13 -10.77 21.91 -7.94
C LEU A 13 -11.34 21.35 -9.25
N LEU A 14 -12.40 20.54 -9.21
CA LEU A 14 -12.98 19.94 -10.42
C LEU A 14 -13.85 20.90 -11.24
N THR A 15 -14.49 21.89 -10.60
CA THR A 15 -15.44 22.78 -11.28
C THR A 15 -14.88 24.17 -11.57
N ALA A 16 -14.02 24.70 -10.70
CA ALA A 16 -13.52 26.06 -10.79
C ALA A 16 -12.07 26.16 -11.28
N SER A 17 -11.31 25.04 -11.27
CA SER A 17 -9.92 25.03 -11.72
C SER A 17 -9.79 24.45 -13.13
N LEU A 18 -8.83 24.94 -13.90
CA LEU A 18 -8.46 24.39 -15.21
C LEU A 18 -7.54 23.15 -15.09
N LEU A 19 -7.36 22.60 -13.88
CA LEU A 19 -6.44 21.49 -13.63
C LEU A 19 -7.12 20.15 -13.91
N VAL A 20 -6.44 19.31 -14.67
CA VAL A 20 -6.85 17.91 -14.86
C VAL A 20 -6.27 17.09 -13.71
N ILE A 21 -7.12 16.72 -12.76
CA ILE A 21 -6.75 15.84 -11.65
C ILE A 21 -6.85 14.39 -12.12
N TRP A 22 -5.73 13.67 -12.07
CA TRP A 22 -5.70 12.25 -12.44
C TRP A 22 -5.78 11.32 -11.21
N GLU A 23 -5.15 11.70 -10.10
CA GLU A 23 -5.01 10.84 -8.92
C GLU A 23 -5.06 11.65 -7.63
N ILE A 24 -5.71 11.09 -6.62
CA ILE A 24 -5.74 11.60 -5.25
C ILE A 24 -5.08 10.56 -4.34
N ILE A 25 -4.18 11.04 -3.49
CA ILE A 25 -3.50 10.24 -2.47
C ILE A 25 -4.01 10.69 -1.11
N SER A 26 -4.53 9.77 -0.30
CA SER A 26 -5.01 10.08 1.05
C SER A 26 -4.62 9.02 2.06
N ASP A 27 -4.88 9.31 3.33
CA ASP A 27 -4.84 8.30 4.38
C ASP A 27 -5.93 7.24 4.23
N ALA A 28 -5.77 6.14 4.97
CA ALA A 28 -6.70 5.01 4.99
C ALA A 28 -7.99 5.30 5.80
N SER A 29 -8.56 6.49 5.65
CA SER A 29 -9.83 6.89 6.27
C SER A 29 -11.01 6.25 5.53
N ARG A 30 -11.82 5.47 6.26
CA ARG A 30 -12.99 4.77 5.69
C ARG A 30 -13.97 5.73 5.01
N ASN A 31 -14.14 6.93 5.59
CA ASN A 31 -15.05 7.94 5.07
C ASN A 31 -14.58 8.50 3.73
N ILE A 32 -13.27 8.70 3.57
CA ILE A 32 -12.65 9.22 2.34
C ILE A 32 -12.59 8.14 1.26
N ILE A 33 -12.20 6.91 1.62
CA ILE A 33 -12.26 5.76 0.70
C ILE A 33 -13.70 5.56 0.19
N SER A 34 -14.71 5.77 1.03
CA SER A 34 -16.12 5.72 0.63
C SER A 34 -16.49 6.88 -0.30
N LEU A 35 -16.08 8.11 0.03
CA LEU A 35 -16.33 9.30 -0.77
C LEU A 35 -15.74 9.18 -2.19
N MET A 36 -14.50 8.68 -2.29
CA MET A 36 -13.81 8.49 -3.58
C MET A 36 -14.46 7.44 -4.48
N LYS A 37 -15.31 6.56 -3.91
CA LYS A 37 -16.07 5.56 -4.68
C LYS A 37 -17.44 6.06 -5.14
N SER A 38 -17.92 7.18 -4.60
CA SER A 38 -19.19 7.79 -4.99
C SER A 38 -19.00 8.83 -6.10
N GLU A 39 -20.08 9.10 -6.84
CA GLU A 39 -20.13 10.24 -7.76
C GLU A 39 -19.95 11.57 -6.98
N PRO A 40 -19.27 12.57 -7.55
CA PRO A 40 -18.69 12.62 -8.90
C PRO A 40 -17.26 12.06 -9.01
N TYR A 41 -16.65 11.58 -7.92
CA TYR A 41 -15.20 11.31 -7.86
C TYR A 41 -14.75 9.95 -8.37
N LYS A 42 -15.70 9.07 -8.72
CA LYS A 42 -15.43 7.66 -9.06
C LYS A 42 -14.46 7.47 -10.23
N HIS A 43 -14.34 8.46 -11.12
CA HIS A 43 -13.43 8.46 -12.25
C HIS A 43 -11.98 8.79 -11.87
N LEU A 44 -11.75 9.36 -10.69
CA LEU A 44 -10.41 9.71 -10.20
C LEU A 44 -9.73 8.48 -9.63
N GLN A 45 -8.45 8.30 -9.95
CA GLN A 45 -7.67 7.25 -9.33
C GLN A 45 -7.47 7.59 -7.85
N HIS A 46 -7.83 6.68 -6.95
CA HIS A 46 -7.61 6.85 -5.51
C HIS A 46 -6.52 5.90 -5.01
N SER A 47 -5.43 6.48 -4.55
CA SER A 47 -4.30 5.77 -3.93
C SER A 47 -4.20 6.10 -2.44
N LEU A 48 -3.60 5.20 -1.68
CA LEU A 48 -3.36 5.42 -0.26
C LEU A 48 -1.89 5.76 0.00
N ASP A 49 -1.66 6.61 0.98
CA ASP A 49 -0.31 6.91 1.43
C ASP A 49 0.38 5.64 1.97
N ILE A 50 1.42 5.24 1.26
CA ILE A 50 2.24 4.08 1.56
C ILE A 50 3.04 4.26 2.86
N TRP A 51 3.39 5.49 3.25
CA TRP A 51 4.18 5.75 4.45
C TRP A 51 3.48 5.18 5.68
N HIS A 52 2.18 5.39 5.81
CA HIS A 52 1.39 4.83 6.90
C HIS A 52 1.42 3.30 6.93
N LYS A 53 1.38 2.64 5.77
CA LYS A 53 1.44 1.17 5.68
C LYS A 53 2.84 0.65 6.03
N ALA A 54 3.89 1.30 5.52
CA ALA A 54 5.28 0.98 5.83
C ALA A 54 5.61 1.19 7.31
N LYS A 55 5.13 2.30 7.91
CA LYS A 55 5.27 2.55 9.35
C LYS A 55 4.61 1.46 10.19
N LYS A 56 3.37 1.08 9.85
CA LYS A 56 2.68 -0.04 10.52
C LYS A 56 3.46 -1.35 10.40
N LEU A 57 4.01 -1.64 9.21
CA LEU A 57 4.87 -2.80 8.99
C LEU A 57 6.11 -2.77 9.90
N THR A 58 6.80 -1.64 10.00
CA THR A 58 7.95 -1.46 10.91
C THR A 58 7.57 -1.75 12.36
N ILE A 59 6.45 -1.20 12.84
CA ILE A 59 5.98 -1.41 14.22
C ILE A 59 5.70 -2.89 14.46
N SER A 60 4.92 -3.54 13.58
CA SER A 60 4.59 -4.97 13.73
C SER A 60 5.84 -5.87 13.72
N LEU A 61 6.82 -5.60 12.85
CA LEU A 61 8.08 -6.35 12.83
C LEU A 61 8.92 -6.09 14.09
N SER A 62 8.92 -4.85 14.59
CA SER A 62 9.64 -4.49 15.81
C SER A 62 9.07 -5.20 17.03
N ASP A 63 7.74 -5.34 17.10
CA ASP A 63 7.07 -6.06 18.19
C ASP A 63 7.35 -7.57 18.13
N ILE A 64 7.47 -8.15 16.93
CA ILE A 64 7.91 -9.54 16.77
C ILE A 64 9.36 -9.70 17.21
N ALA A 65 10.24 -8.77 16.84
CA ALA A 65 11.66 -8.83 17.16
C ALA A 65 11.97 -8.76 18.67
N LYS A 66 11.05 -8.20 19.47
CA LYS A 66 11.14 -8.19 20.95
C LYS A 66 10.92 -9.58 21.56
N LYS A 67 10.32 -10.53 20.86
CA LYS A 67 10.05 -11.87 21.39
C LYS A 67 11.34 -12.68 21.58
N PRO A 68 11.43 -13.54 22.60
CA PRO A 68 12.56 -14.45 22.78
C PRO A 68 12.82 -15.26 21.50
N GLY A 69 14.09 -15.36 21.10
CA GLY A 69 14.49 -16.06 19.87
C GLY A 69 14.35 -15.25 18.57
N CYS A 70 13.73 -14.06 18.59
CA CYS A 70 13.48 -13.27 17.37
C CYS A 70 14.36 -12.02 17.22
N ARG A 71 15.33 -11.77 18.11
CA ARG A 71 16.18 -10.56 18.08
C ARG A 71 16.95 -10.37 16.77
N GLY A 72 17.31 -11.47 16.09
CA GLY A 72 17.96 -11.42 14.78
C GLY A 72 17.12 -10.71 13.71
N LEU A 73 15.80 -10.55 13.90
CA LEU A 73 14.93 -9.84 12.97
C LEU A 73 15.24 -8.33 12.91
N LEU A 74 15.76 -7.72 13.98
CA LEU A 74 15.97 -6.26 14.06
C LEU A 74 16.79 -5.71 12.88
N GLN A 75 17.86 -6.40 12.50
CA GLN A 75 18.72 -5.98 11.37
C GLN A 75 18.01 -6.06 10.00
N TRP A 76 16.98 -6.90 9.90
CA TRP A 76 16.23 -7.14 8.66
C TRP A 76 15.03 -6.21 8.51
N ILE A 77 14.58 -5.53 9.57
CA ILE A 77 13.38 -4.66 9.51
C ILE A 77 13.51 -3.60 8.43
N ARG A 78 14.62 -2.85 8.41
CA ARG A 78 14.84 -1.79 7.42
C ARG A 78 14.91 -2.35 5.98
N PRO A 79 15.70 -3.40 5.68
CA PRO A 79 15.66 -4.07 4.38
C PRO A 79 14.26 -4.53 3.96
N ILE A 80 13.48 -5.14 4.85
CA ILE A 80 12.13 -5.63 4.56
C ILE A 80 11.20 -4.46 4.21
N VAL A 81 11.26 -3.36 4.97
CA VAL A 81 10.42 -2.17 4.72
C VAL A 81 10.83 -1.49 3.41
N ASN A 82 12.13 -1.39 3.12
CA ASN A 82 12.62 -0.86 1.85
C ASN A 82 12.17 -1.73 0.66
N HIS A 83 12.20 -3.05 0.81
CA HIS A 83 11.69 -3.98 -0.20
C HIS A 83 10.19 -3.76 -0.44
N PHE A 84 9.40 -3.54 0.60
CA PHE A 84 7.98 -3.21 0.47
C PHE A 84 7.77 -1.94 -0.38
N TRP A 85 8.49 -0.86 -0.07
CA TRP A 85 8.48 0.39 -0.85
C TRP A 85 8.88 0.17 -2.31
N TRP A 86 9.94 -0.60 -2.55
CA TRP A 86 10.39 -0.94 -3.90
C TRP A 86 9.34 -1.75 -4.66
N CYS A 87 8.67 -2.71 -4.01
CA CYS A 87 7.60 -3.47 -4.64
C CYS A 87 6.44 -2.56 -5.08
N CYS A 88 5.99 -1.66 -4.20
CA CYS A 88 4.91 -0.72 -4.49
C CYS A 88 5.28 0.24 -5.64
N SER A 89 6.50 0.79 -5.63
CA SER A 89 6.93 1.73 -6.67
C SER A 89 7.15 1.11 -8.04
N THR A 90 7.53 -0.17 -8.09
CA THR A 90 7.88 -0.84 -9.35
C THR A 90 6.75 -1.66 -9.96
N CYS A 91 5.62 -1.83 -9.27
CA CYS A 91 4.53 -2.69 -9.73
C CYS A 91 3.66 -2.07 -10.84
N LYS A 92 3.78 -0.76 -11.10
CA LYS A 92 3.13 -0.03 -12.22
C LYS A 92 1.63 -0.34 -12.32
N GLY A 93 0.88 -0.18 -11.23
CA GLY A 93 -0.56 -0.41 -11.19
C GLY A 93 -0.99 -1.88 -11.02
N SER A 94 -0.07 -2.86 -11.11
CA SER A 94 -0.41 -4.28 -11.04
C SER A 94 -0.32 -4.84 -9.62
N VAL A 95 -1.49 -5.16 -9.04
CA VAL A 95 -1.60 -5.85 -7.75
C VAL A 95 -0.88 -7.20 -7.76
N GLU A 96 -0.99 -7.95 -8.85
CA GLU A 96 -0.36 -9.25 -8.97
C GLU A 96 1.17 -9.13 -8.93
N ARG A 97 1.75 -8.17 -9.66
CA ARG A 97 3.20 -7.90 -9.65
C ARG A 97 3.67 -7.47 -8.27
N LEU A 98 2.90 -6.60 -7.61
CA LEU A 98 3.16 -6.16 -6.24
C LEU A 98 3.21 -7.35 -5.27
N LEU A 99 2.18 -8.20 -5.28
CA LEU A 99 2.10 -9.36 -4.40
C LEU A 99 3.19 -10.40 -4.71
N LYS A 100 3.47 -10.69 -5.98
CA LYS A 100 4.54 -11.62 -6.37
C LYS A 100 5.90 -11.17 -5.86
N ARG A 101 6.25 -9.89 -6.04
CA ARG A 101 7.54 -9.34 -5.57
C ARG A 101 7.62 -9.26 -4.06
N TRP A 102 6.54 -8.84 -3.42
CA TRP A 102 6.48 -8.74 -1.96
C TRP A 102 6.64 -10.12 -1.31
N MET A 103 5.84 -11.10 -1.72
CA MET A 103 5.87 -12.44 -1.13
C MET A 103 7.17 -13.20 -1.44
N GLY A 104 7.87 -12.84 -2.52
CA GLY A 104 9.19 -13.37 -2.86
C GLY A 104 10.21 -13.22 -1.73
N ILE A 105 10.07 -12.22 -0.85
CA ILE A 105 10.97 -12.04 0.29
C ILE A 105 10.94 -13.22 1.27
N LEU A 106 9.78 -13.85 1.46
CA LEU A 106 9.65 -15.01 2.37
C LEU A 106 10.45 -16.20 1.87
N TYR A 107 10.38 -16.44 0.55
CA TYR A 107 11.12 -17.49 -0.14
C TYR A 107 12.64 -17.22 -0.10
N HIS A 108 13.04 -15.96 -0.28
CA HIS A 108 14.44 -15.55 -0.15
C HIS A 108 14.98 -15.80 1.27
N ILE A 109 14.21 -15.46 2.31
CA ILE A 109 14.61 -15.64 3.72
C ILE A 109 14.83 -17.13 4.06
N ILE A 110 14.01 -18.04 3.54
CA ILE A 110 14.17 -19.49 3.74
C ILE A 110 15.13 -20.14 2.74
N ASN A 111 15.86 -19.34 1.97
CA ASN A 111 16.80 -19.76 0.92
C ASN A 111 16.18 -20.69 -0.14
N LYS A 112 14.89 -20.48 -0.47
CA LYS A 112 14.20 -21.20 -1.55
C LYS A 112 13.98 -20.28 -2.74
N HIS A 113 14.85 -20.38 -3.74
CA HIS A 113 14.79 -19.49 -4.93
C HIS A 113 13.99 -20.06 -6.10
N VAL A 114 13.44 -21.27 -5.95
CA VAL A 114 12.58 -21.92 -6.96
C VAL A 114 11.23 -22.24 -6.33
N TRP A 115 10.16 -21.75 -6.93
CA TRP A 115 8.79 -22.04 -6.51
C TRP A 115 7.85 -22.11 -7.71
N ALA A 116 6.86 -23.01 -7.66
CA ALA A 116 5.92 -23.21 -8.76
C ALA A 116 5.02 -21.98 -8.93
N GLY A 117 5.28 -21.18 -9.97
CA GLY A 117 4.29 -20.33 -10.67
C GLY A 117 3.50 -19.30 -9.84
N GLY A 118 3.84 -19.04 -8.59
CA GLY A 118 3.22 -17.98 -7.79
C GLY A 118 1.76 -18.22 -7.39
N ARG A 119 1.34 -19.48 -7.15
CA ARG A 119 0.03 -19.73 -6.52
C ARG A 119 0.04 -19.25 -5.07
N MET A 120 -0.57 -18.08 -4.92
CA MET A 120 -0.86 -17.33 -3.71
C MET A 120 -1.47 -18.22 -2.60
N LEU A 121 -0.69 -18.51 -1.56
CA LEU A 121 -1.27 -18.75 -0.24
C LEU A 121 -1.57 -17.37 0.37
N VAL A 122 -2.69 -16.77 -0.04
CA VAL A 122 -3.23 -15.59 0.64
C VAL A 122 -3.83 -16.10 1.95
N THR A 123 -3.04 -16.07 3.02
CA THR A 123 -3.52 -16.44 4.36
C THR A 123 -4.41 -15.36 4.98
N ASN A 124 -4.43 -14.15 4.40
CA ASN A 124 -5.27 -13.03 4.85
C ASN A 124 -5.80 -12.21 3.65
N ARG A 125 -7.07 -12.45 3.28
CA ARG A 125 -7.74 -11.76 2.16
C ARG A 125 -7.83 -10.26 2.38
N ASP A 126 -8.04 -9.80 3.61
CA ASP A 126 -8.23 -8.37 3.92
C ASP A 126 -6.95 -7.56 3.68
N TRP A 127 -5.81 -8.11 4.08
CA TRP A 127 -4.52 -7.45 3.84
C TRP A 127 -4.21 -7.36 2.34
N SER A 128 -4.43 -8.45 1.60
CA SER A 128 -4.23 -8.49 0.14
C SER A 128 -5.20 -7.58 -0.62
N GLY A 129 -6.45 -7.46 -0.15
CA GLY A 129 -7.48 -6.61 -0.75
C GLY A 129 -7.14 -5.12 -0.64
N SER A 130 -6.36 -4.72 0.37
CA SER A 130 -5.86 -3.35 0.52
C SER A 130 -4.70 -3.03 -0.43
N MET A 131 -4.02 -4.04 -0.99
CA MET A 131 -2.79 -3.86 -1.75
C MET A 131 -3.01 -3.08 -3.06
N LYS A 132 -4.24 -3.10 -3.59
CA LYS A 132 -4.64 -2.33 -4.77
C LYS A 132 -4.42 -0.82 -4.66
N PHE A 133 -4.51 -0.27 -3.45
CA PHE A 133 -4.32 1.15 -3.20
C PHE A 133 -2.86 1.62 -3.21
N TYR A 134 -1.90 0.68 -3.22
CA TYR A 134 -0.47 0.99 -3.15
C TYR A 134 0.25 0.68 -4.47
N THR A 135 -0.49 0.52 -5.56
CA THR A 135 0.05 0.09 -6.84
C THR A 135 0.63 1.21 -7.71
N ASN A 136 0.29 2.46 -7.38
CA ASN A 136 0.73 3.66 -8.09
C ASN A 136 1.67 4.52 -7.24
N CYS A 137 2.34 3.94 -6.25
CA CYS A 137 3.30 4.67 -5.44
C CYS A 137 4.40 5.25 -6.34
N ARG A 138 4.46 6.57 -6.47
CA ARG A 138 5.60 7.26 -7.06
C ARG A 138 6.56 7.55 -5.91
N GLN A 139 7.82 7.11 -6.04
CA GLN A 139 8.85 7.50 -5.09
C GLN A 139 8.92 9.03 -5.11
N THR A 140 8.56 9.66 -3.99
CA THR A 140 8.84 11.07 -3.71
C THR A 140 10.31 11.22 -3.37
#